data_AF-A0A3A8EKG9-F1
#
_entry.id   AF-A0A3A8EKG9-F1
#
_cell.length_a   1.000
_cell.length_b   1.000
_cell.length_c   1.000
_cell.angle_alpha   90.00
_cell.angle_beta   90.00
_cell.angle_gamma   90.00
#
_symmetry.space_group_name_H-M   'P 1'
#
loop_
_entity.id
_entity.type
_entity.pdbx_description
1 polymer ?
#
loop_
_entity_poly.entity_id
_entity_poly.type
_entity_poly.pdbx_seq_one_letter_code
_entity_poly.pdbx_strand_id
1 'polypeptide(L)'
;MSVLIKKRIQYTVDEAISESAEYIMSKVGLTPATVLSMVYAEIARTGKIPVSTEVSEDDLNTAKLIALSHNIPSVKVSDTQSTNDFLEDDGGY
;
A
#
# COMPACT_ATOMS: atom_id res chain seq x y z
N MET A 1 35.58 -5.87 -18.43
CA MET A 1 35.91 -5.95 -16.98
C MET A 1 34.95 -5.05 -16.24
N SER A 2 34.20 -5.58 -15.27
CA SER A 2 33.33 -4.80 -14.39
C SER A 2 34.19 -4.11 -13.33
N VAL A 3 34.13 -2.78 -13.26
CA VAL A 3 34.84 -1.99 -12.25
C VAL A 3 34.01 -2.01 -10.97
N LEU A 4 34.54 -2.60 -9.90
CA LEU A 4 33.91 -2.58 -8.58
C LEU A 4 34.26 -1.26 -7.88
N ILE A 5 33.23 -0.52 -7.47
CA ILE A 5 33.38 0.73 -6.73
C ILE A 5 32.80 0.57 -5.32
N LYS A 6 33.49 1.12 -4.33
CA LYS A 6 33.00 1.13 -2.94
C LYS A 6 32.10 2.35 -2.74
N LYS A 7 30.87 2.13 -2.29
CA LYS A 7 29.92 3.18 -1.91
C LYS A 7 29.52 3.03 -0.44
N ARG A 8 29.37 4.16 0.26
CA ARG A 8 28.83 4.22 1.63
C ARG A 8 27.46 4.89 1.57
N ILE A 9 26.46 4.27 2.17
CA ILE A 9 25.11 4.81 2.33
C ILE A 9 24.83 4.92 3.81
N GLN A 10 24.31 6.07 4.23
CA GLN A 10 23.79 6.31 5.58
C GLN A 10 22.34 6.74 5.43
N TYR A 11 21.45 6.10 6.17
CA TYR A 11 20.03 6.40 6.18
C TYR A 11 19.46 6.10 7.57
N THR A 12 18.34 6.72 7.88
CA THR A 12 17.58 6.45 9.11
C THR A 12 16.47 5.46 8.79
N VAL A 13 16.28 4.49 9.66
CA VAL A 13 15.23 3.46 9.57
C VAL A 13 14.66 3.23 10.96
N ASP A 14 13.39 2.84 11.01
CA ASP A 14 12.79 2.37 12.25
C ASP A 14 13.46 1.08 12.73
N GLU A 15 13.76 1.01 14.02
CA GLU A 15 14.51 -0.10 14.63
C GLU A 15 13.77 -1.43 14.45
N ALA A 16 12.47 -1.48 14.73
CA ALA A 16 11.68 -2.70 14.63
C ALA A 16 11.56 -3.18 13.18
N ILE A 17 11.42 -2.25 12.23
CA ILE A 17 11.44 -2.59 10.80
C ILE A 17 12.81 -3.15 10.40
N SER A 18 13.90 -2.52 10.85
CA SER A 18 15.26 -2.95 10.54
C SER A 18 15.54 -4.35 11.06
N GLU A 19 15.26 -4.63 12.34
CA GLU A 19 15.49 -5.93 12.94
C GLU A 19 14.68 -7.03 12.25
N SER A 20 13.39 -6.77 11.99
CA SER A 20 12.51 -7.71 11.30
C SER A 20 12.99 -8.04 9.89
N ALA A 21 13.34 -7.02 9.11
CA ALA A 21 13.81 -7.20 7.74
C ALA A 21 15.15 -7.93 7.70
N GLU A 22 16.10 -7.56 8.56
CA GLU A 22 17.43 -8.21 8.64
C GLU A 22 17.33 -9.67 9.10
N TYR A 23 16.42 -9.96 10.03
CA TYR A 23 16.15 -11.35 10.43
C TYR A 23 15.66 -12.18 9.23
N ILE A 24 14.69 -11.69 8.45
CA ILE A 24 14.19 -12.39 7.26
C ILE A 24 15.31 -12.58 6.22
N MET A 25 16.11 -11.54 5.95
CA MET A 25 17.24 -11.63 5.03
C MET A 25 18.25 -12.69 5.49
N SER A 26 18.56 -12.74 6.78
CA SER A 26 19.50 -13.71 7.33
C SER A 26 19.03 -15.15 7.17
N LYS A 27 17.71 -15.40 7.25
CA LYS A 27 17.12 -16.74 7.07
C LYS A 27 17.31 -17.29 5.67
N VAL A 28 17.38 -16.42 4.67
CA VAL A 28 17.66 -16.78 3.28
C VAL A 28 19.14 -16.59 2.90
N GLY A 29 20.01 -16.34 3.88
CA GLY A 29 21.46 -16.18 3.68
C GLY A 29 21.86 -14.88 2.98
N LEU A 30 20.98 -13.87 2.98
CA LEU A 30 21.24 -12.57 2.39
C LEU A 30 21.66 -11.57 3.46
N THR A 31 22.56 -10.67 3.06
CA THR A 31 22.91 -9.48 3.85
C THR A 31 22.23 -8.25 3.26
N PRO A 32 22.00 -7.19 4.05
CA PRO A 32 21.47 -5.93 3.53
C PRO A 32 22.27 -5.37 2.33
N ALA A 33 23.60 -5.53 2.37
CA ALA A 33 24.48 -5.10 1.28
C ALA A 33 24.25 -5.90 -0.02
N THR A 34 23.99 -7.20 0.10
CA THR A 34 23.64 -8.07 -1.04
C THR A 34 22.29 -7.68 -1.62
N VAL A 35 21.28 -7.48 -0.76
CA VAL A 35 19.92 -7.05 -1.18
C VAL A 35 19.99 -5.71 -1.91
N LEU A 36 20.72 -4.74 -1.38
CA LEU A 36 20.91 -3.45 -2.03
C LEU A 36 21.55 -3.60 -3.42
N SER A 37 22.54 -4.48 -3.56
CA SER A 37 23.18 -4.76 -4.85
C SER A 37 22.20 -5.38 -5.85
N MET A 38 21.31 -6.27 -5.38
CA MET A 38 20.24 -6.85 -6.19
C MET A 38 19.23 -5.79 -6.64
N VAL A 39 18.87 -4.85 -5.76
CA VAL A 39 18.00 -3.70 -6.10
C VAL A 39 18.64 -2.86 -7.22
N TYR A 40 19.93 -2.53 -7.12
CA TYR A 40 20.63 -1.82 -8.21
C TYR A 40 20.62 -2.60 -9.53
N ALA A 41 20.83 -3.92 -9.48
CA ALA A 41 20.78 -4.76 -10.67
C ALA A 41 19.38 -4.79 -11.29
N GLU A 42 18.33 -4.86 -10.46
CA GLU A 42 16.94 -4.87 -10.93
C GLU A 42 16.53 -3.53 -11.54
N ILE A 43 16.95 -2.41 -10.95
CA ILE A 43 16.78 -1.07 -11.53
C ILE A 43 17.47 -0.99 -12.90
N ALA A 44 18.72 -1.44 -12.98
CA ALA A 44 19.48 -1.42 -14.23
C ALA A 44 18.84 -2.33 -15.30
N ARG A 45 18.24 -3.45 -14.89
CA ARG A 45 17.60 -4.42 -15.79
C ARG A 45 16.24 -3.95 -16.30
N THR A 46 15.43 -3.35 -15.43
CA THR A 46 14.02 -3.03 -15.72
C THR A 46 13.78 -1.56 -16.05
N GLY A 47 14.71 -0.67 -15.69
CA GLY A 47 14.54 0.78 -15.76
C GLY A 47 13.52 1.34 -14.76
N LYS A 48 13.06 0.53 -13.79
CA LYS A 48 12.02 0.89 -12.83
C LYS A 48 12.55 0.75 -11.40
N ILE A 49 11.98 1.51 -10.47
CA ILE A 49 12.29 1.36 -9.05
C ILE A 49 11.52 0.14 -8.53
N PRO A 50 12.19 -0.90 -7.99
CA PRO A 50 11.56 -2.15 -7.58
C PRO A 50 10.98 -2.06 -6.16
N VAL A 51 10.30 -0.96 -5.86
CA VAL A 51 9.41 -0.83 -4.70
C VAL A 51 8.05 -0.42 -5.24
N SER A 52 7.00 -1.10 -4.81
CA SER A 52 5.66 -0.63 -5.16
C SER A 52 5.35 0.59 -4.30
N THR A 53 5.06 1.72 -4.95
CA THR A 53 4.52 2.92 -4.30
C THR A 53 3.00 2.88 -4.25
N GLU A 54 2.40 1.72 -4.54
CA GLU A 54 0.96 1.54 -4.48
C GLU A 54 0.52 1.55 -3.01
N VAL A 55 -0.61 2.21 -2.76
CA VAL A 55 -1.32 2.08 -1.50
C VAL A 55 -1.66 0.61 -1.27
N SER A 56 -1.68 0.17 -0.02
CA SER A 56 -2.07 -1.21 0.28
C SER A 56 -3.45 -1.51 -0.33
N GLU A 57 -3.74 -2.78 -0.65
CA GLU A 57 -5.08 -3.14 -1.14
C GLU A 57 -6.17 -2.69 -0.17
N ASP A 58 -5.89 -2.72 1.14
CA ASP A 58 -6.80 -2.24 2.18
C ASP A 58 -7.03 -0.73 2.10
N ASP A 59 -5.99 0.07 1.89
CA ASP A 59 -6.10 1.52 1.72
C ASP A 59 -6.83 1.87 0.41
N LEU A 60 -6.56 1.13 -0.67
CA LEU A 60 -7.24 1.28 -1.95
C LEU A 60 -8.72 0.90 -1.85
N ASN A 61 -9.04 -0.19 -1.15
CA ASN A 61 -10.41 -0.61 -0.91
C ASN A 61 -11.15 0.40 -0.03
N THR A 62 -10.48 0.94 1.00
CA THR A 62 -11.02 2.02 1.83
C THR A 62 -11.32 3.26 0.99
N ALA A 63 -10.38 3.69 0.13
CA ALA A 63 -10.60 4.81 -0.77
C ALA A 63 -11.76 4.58 -1.74
N LYS A 64 -11.91 3.35 -2.26
CA LYS A 64 -13.06 2.96 -3.11
C LYS A 64 -14.38 3.01 -2.34
N LEU A 65 -14.42 2.53 -1.09
CA LEU A 65 -15.61 2.61 -0.24
C LEU A 65 -16.02 4.06 0.02
N ILE A 66 -15.06 4.93 0.32
CA ILE A 66 -15.31 6.37 0.50
C ILE A 66 -15.88 6.97 -0.78
N ALA A 67 -15.27 6.71 -1.94
CA ALA A 67 -15.76 7.20 -3.23
C ALA A 67 -17.18 6.71 -3.55
N LEU A 68 -17.48 5.44 -3.25
CA LEU A 68 -18.83 4.88 -3.41
C LEU A 68 -19.83 5.53 -2.45
N SER A 69 -19.46 5.78 -1.20
CA SER A 69 -20.36 6.40 -0.20
C SER A 69 -20.85 7.78 -0.61
N HIS A 70 -20.04 8.55 -1.33
CA HIS A 70 -20.44 9.85 -1.89
C HIS A 70 -21.43 9.74 -3.04
N ASN A 71 -21.56 8.55 -3.65
CA ASN A 71 -22.41 8.29 -4.80
C ASN A 71 -23.63 7.43 -4.45
N ILE A 72 -23.82 7.09 -3.16
CA ILE A 72 -25.04 6.44 -2.68
C ILE A 72 -26.13 7.53 -2.58
N PRO A 73 -27.30 7.36 -3.23
CA PRO A 73 -28.42 8.27 -3.03
C PRO A 73 -28.88 8.18 -1.56
N SER A 74 -28.55 9.22 -0.79
CA SER A 74 -28.97 9.30 0.62
C SER A 74 -30.37 9.88 0.73
N VAL A 75 -31.33 9.12 1.23
CA VAL A 75 -32.66 9.62 1.61
C VAL A 75 -32.59 10.17 3.02
N LYS A 76 -32.89 11.46 3.20
CA LYS A 76 -32.92 12.10 4.52
C LYS A 76 -34.31 11.94 5.12
N VAL A 77 -34.44 11.07 6.12
CA VAL A 77 -35.67 10.90 6.90
C VAL A 77 -35.62 11.82 8.11
N SER A 78 -36.58 12.74 8.22
CA SER A 78 -36.61 13.74 9.30
C SER A 78 -37.96 13.85 10.02
N ASP A 79 -38.98 13.14 9.56
CA ASP A 79 -40.32 13.17 10.14
C ASP A 79 -41.02 11.81 9.98
N THR A 80 -42.14 11.63 10.70
CA THR A 80 -42.88 10.36 10.74
C THR A 80 -43.40 9.95 9.37
N GLN A 81 -43.70 10.90 8.47
CA GLN A 81 -44.20 10.61 7.13
C GLN A 81 -43.07 10.09 6.24
N SER A 82 -41.93 10.79 6.19
CA SER A 82 -40.73 10.34 5.47
C SER A 82 -40.17 9.01 6.00
N THR A 83 -40.47 8.65 7.25
CA THR A 83 -40.12 7.34 7.81
C THR A 83 -41.00 6.24 7.23
N ASN A 84 -42.31 6.47 7.15
CA ASN A 84 -43.23 5.49 6.56
C ASN A 84 -42.96 5.34 5.05
N ASP A 85 -42.74 6.46 4.34
CA ASP A 85 -42.46 6.45 2.91
C ASP A 85 -41.15 5.69 2.58
N PHE A 86 -40.12 5.77 3.44
CA PHE A 86 -38.88 5.00 3.28
C PHE A 86 -39.05 3.51 3.56
N LEU A 87 -39.93 3.14 4.49
CA LEU A 87 -40.18 1.75 4.88
C LEU A 87 -41.16 1.02 3.95
N GLU A 88 -42.03 1.79 3.27
CA GLU A 88 -43.01 1.29 2.30
C GLU A 88 -42.48 1.34 0.85
N ASP A 89 -41.33 1.97 0.60
CA ASP A 89 -40.63 1.91 -0.68
C ASP A 89 -40.01 0.51 -0.87
N ASP A 90 -40.60 -0.28 -1.78
CA ASP A 90 -40.28 -1.70 -2.03
C ASP A 90 -38.93 -1.87 -2.80
N GLY A 91 -37.99 -0.94 -2.60
CA GLY A 91 -36.59 -1.04 -3.04
C GLY A 91 -36.31 -0.71 -4.51
N GLY A 92 -37.05 0.24 -5.11
CA GLY A 92 -36.91 0.62 -6.51
C GLY A 92 -35.71 1.51 -6.87
N TYR A 93 -34.51 1.22 -6.32
CA TYR A 93 -33.19 1.91 -6.41
C TYR A 93 -32.80 2.78 -5.21
#